data_AF-A0A026W8R3-F1
#
_entry.id   AF-A0A026W8R3-F1
#
_cell.length_a   1.000
_cell.length_b   1.000
_cell.length_c   1.000
_cell.angle_alpha   90.00
_cell.angle_beta   90.00
_cell.angle_gamma   90.00
#
_symmetry.space_group_name_H-M   'P 1'
#
loop_
_entity.id
_entity.type
_entity.pdbx_description
1 polymer ?
#
loop_
_entity_poly.entity_id
_entity_poly.type
_entity_poly.pdbx_seq_one_letter_code
_entity_poly.pdbx_strand_id
1 'polypeptide(L)'
;MNCKKFHNTDARAGSKKSQSVGAHISKNNVKVVAVLLYPAVFMRDDIVPEQHSRYAYCSGFITRNSELGFECFRWQEIDMEIATYPEFQRDDFVVVAQPVLMDLTIPLKSNGKVDLTYLSADCFHISQKLNAWYASFLWESLFQPVGAKMTKLTDNPPSEKFYCPTEKRPYLATMLNSRK
;
A
#
# COMPACT_ATOMS: atom_id res chain seq x y z
N MET A 1 6.91 19.87 13.90
CA MET A 1 6.56 18.51 14.36
C MET A 1 7.85 17.75 14.57
N ASN A 2 8.14 17.30 15.79
CA ASN A 2 9.39 16.59 16.12
C ASN A 2 9.06 15.12 16.42
N CYS A 3 9.03 14.26 15.40
CA CYS A 3 9.23 12.83 15.67
C CYS A 3 10.65 12.68 16.23
N LYS A 4 10.83 12.02 17.38
CA LYS A 4 12.18 11.75 17.93
C LYS A 4 13.00 11.00 16.86
N LYS A 5 14.25 11.42 16.62
CA LYS A 5 15.15 10.80 15.63
C LYS A 5 15.31 9.31 15.92
N PHE A 6 15.28 8.50 14.86
CA PHE A 6 15.73 7.11 14.90
C PHE A 6 17.20 7.05 15.29
N HIS A 7 17.53 6.32 16.36
CA HIS A 7 18.90 5.90 16.66
C HIS A 7 19.13 4.53 16.03
N ASN A 8 20.10 4.45 15.13
CA ASN A 8 20.49 3.23 14.43
C ASN A 8 21.62 2.57 15.20
N THR A 9 21.49 1.30 15.59
CA THR A 9 22.55 0.53 16.26
C THR A 9 23.10 -0.54 15.32
N ASP A 10 24.42 -0.66 15.28
CA ASP A 10 25.24 -1.46 14.35
C ASP A 10 24.82 -2.92 14.14
N ALA A 11 25.01 -3.42 12.92
CA ALA A 11 25.01 -4.85 12.59
C ALA A 11 26.13 -5.22 11.58
N ARG A 12 26.83 -6.33 11.86
CA ARG A 12 27.98 -6.86 11.10
C ARG A 12 27.58 -7.54 9.79
N ALA A 13 28.47 -7.43 8.79
CA ALA A 13 28.31 -7.94 7.43
C ALA A 13 28.70 -9.43 7.26
N GLY A 14 27.96 -10.13 6.39
CA GLY A 14 28.32 -11.44 5.82
C GLY A 14 27.78 -11.58 4.39
N SER A 15 28.62 -12.00 3.42
CA SER A 15 28.28 -12.05 2.00
C SER A 15 27.80 -13.43 1.52
N LYS A 16 26.67 -13.48 0.81
CA LYS A 16 26.37 -14.53 -0.19
C LYS A 16 25.70 -13.87 -1.40
N LYS A 17 26.18 -14.20 -2.61
CA LYS A 17 25.65 -13.73 -3.89
C LYS A 17 24.34 -14.46 -4.22
N SER A 18 23.29 -13.71 -4.47
CA SER A 18 22.00 -14.14 -5.03
C SER A 18 21.69 -13.23 -6.23
N GLN A 19 20.89 -13.67 -7.21
CA GLN A 19 20.44 -12.82 -8.33
C GLN A 19 19.26 -11.91 -7.97
N SER A 20 18.83 -11.86 -6.70
CA SER A 20 17.71 -11.03 -6.25
C SER A 20 18.13 -9.59 -5.94
N VAL A 21 17.16 -8.66 -5.96
CA VAL A 21 17.32 -7.23 -5.56
C VAL A 21 18.09 -7.10 -4.23
N GLY A 22 17.90 -8.02 -3.29
CA GLY A 22 18.60 -8.06 -2.01
C GLY A 22 20.13 -8.31 -2.08
N ALA A 23 20.68 -8.65 -3.25
CA ALA A 23 22.12 -8.84 -3.44
C ALA A 23 22.88 -7.55 -3.80
N HIS A 24 22.17 -6.54 -4.31
CA HIS A 24 22.74 -5.25 -4.70
C HIS A 24 22.49 -4.14 -3.66
N ILE A 25 21.71 -4.43 -2.62
CA ILE A 25 21.41 -3.44 -1.57
C ILE A 25 22.43 -3.54 -0.43
N SER A 26 22.93 -2.38 0.01
CA SER A 26 23.84 -2.26 1.16
C SER A 26 23.25 -2.90 2.43
N LYS A 27 24.06 -3.73 3.09
CA LYS A 27 23.71 -4.50 4.30
C LYS A 27 23.69 -3.68 5.60
N ASN A 28 23.96 -2.38 5.54
CA ASN A 28 24.22 -1.59 6.75
C ASN A 28 22.95 -1.30 7.57
N ASN A 29 21.75 -1.41 6.97
CA ASN A 29 20.47 -1.22 7.64
C ASN A 29 19.48 -2.29 7.16
N VAL A 30 18.53 -2.68 8.00
CA VAL A 30 17.35 -3.44 7.56
C VAL A 30 16.64 -2.65 6.47
N LYS A 31 16.44 -3.28 5.33
CA LYS A 31 15.71 -2.69 4.20
C LYS A 31 14.32 -3.27 4.19
N VAL A 32 13.31 -2.40 4.23
CA VAL A 32 11.91 -2.79 4.07
C VAL A 32 11.51 -2.44 2.65
N VAL A 33 11.31 -3.46 1.82
CA VAL A 33 10.71 -3.26 0.50
C VAL A 33 9.20 -3.35 0.67
N ALA A 34 8.52 -2.21 0.47
CA ALA A 34 7.08 -2.17 0.35
C ALA A 34 6.69 -2.57 -1.07
N VAL A 35 6.01 -3.69 -1.21
CA VAL A 35 5.41 -4.09 -2.49
C VAL A 35 4.08 -3.36 -2.62
N LEU A 36 4.00 -2.48 -3.62
CA LEU A 36 2.75 -1.87 -4.05
C LEU A 36 1.97 -2.90 -4.85
N LEU A 37 0.87 -3.35 -4.28
CA LEU A 37 -0.13 -4.08 -5.02
C LEU A 37 -0.74 -3.11 -6.03
N TYR A 38 -0.63 -3.39 -7.33
CA TYR A 38 -1.28 -2.56 -8.34
C TYR A 38 -2.75 -2.41 -7.95
N PRO A 39 -3.22 -1.18 -7.67
CA PRO A 39 -4.60 -0.99 -7.30
C PRO A 39 -5.42 -1.24 -8.55
N ALA A 40 -6.22 -2.30 -8.54
CA ALA A 40 -7.44 -2.23 -9.31
C ALA A 40 -8.30 -1.18 -8.57
N VAL A 41 -8.38 0.03 -9.13
CA VAL A 41 -9.25 1.07 -8.60
C VAL A 41 -10.67 0.63 -8.91
N PHE A 42 -11.35 0.09 -7.91
CA PHE A 42 -12.71 -0.41 -8.09
C PHE A 42 -13.72 0.70 -7.84
N MET A 43 -14.69 0.81 -8.75
CA MET A 43 -15.92 1.54 -8.45
C MET A 43 -16.91 0.63 -7.73
N ARG A 44 -17.75 1.23 -6.88
CA ARG A 44 -18.85 0.48 -6.25
C ARG A 44 -19.83 0.04 -7.33
N ASP A 45 -20.22 -1.24 -7.30
CA ASP A 45 -21.02 -1.87 -8.35
C ASP A 45 -22.38 -1.18 -8.58
N ASP A 46 -22.93 -0.55 -7.54
CA ASP A 46 -24.18 0.22 -7.57
C ASP A 46 -24.07 1.55 -8.35
N ILE A 47 -22.87 2.09 -8.52
CA ILE A 47 -22.65 3.37 -9.20
C ILE A 47 -22.21 3.20 -10.66
N VAL A 48 -21.60 2.07 -11.00
CA VAL A 48 -21.01 1.80 -12.32
C VAL A 48 -21.98 2.06 -13.49
N PRO A 49 -23.26 1.63 -13.45
CA PRO A 49 -24.19 1.85 -14.56
C PRO A 49 -24.51 3.33 -14.79
N GLU A 50 -24.67 4.12 -13.71
CA GLU A 50 -24.97 5.55 -13.82
C GLU A 50 -23.76 6.31 -14.39
N GLN A 51 -22.54 5.95 -14.01
CA GLN A 51 -21.33 6.63 -14.45
C GLN A 51 -20.94 6.27 -15.89
N HIS A 52 -21.08 5.01 -16.32
CA HIS A 52 -20.82 4.61 -17.71
C HIS A 52 -21.68 5.39 -18.72
N SER A 53 -22.94 5.67 -18.38
CA SER A 53 -23.84 6.43 -19.24
C SER A 53 -23.48 7.92 -19.36
N ARG A 54 -22.83 8.48 -18.34
CA ARG A 54 -22.63 9.93 -18.19
C ARG A 54 -21.18 10.38 -18.39
N TYR A 55 -20.23 9.47 -18.22
CA TYR A 55 -18.80 9.66 -18.46
C TYR A 55 -18.32 8.68 -19.52
N ALA A 56 -18.87 8.80 -20.74
CA ALA A 56 -18.42 8.02 -21.91
C ALA A 56 -16.91 8.14 -22.19
N TYR A 57 -16.25 9.15 -21.61
CA TYR A 57 -14.81 9.39 -21.68
C TYR A 57 -13.97 8.61 -20.66
N CYS A 58 -14.57 8.10 -19.58
CA CYS A 58 -13.89 7.32 -18.54
C CYS A 58 -14.34 5.85 -18.64
N SER A 59 -13.82 5.12 -19.62
CA SER A 59 -14.20 3.73 -19.92
C SER A 59 -13.34 2.67 -19.22
N GLY A 60 -12.38 3.08 -18.38
CA GLY A 60 -11.39 2.19 -17.74
C GLY A 60 -11.78 1.63 -16.37
N PHE A 61 -13.05 1.65 -15.98
CA PHE A 61 -13.46 1.20 -14.65
C PHE A 61 -13.59 -0.32 -14.57
N ILE A 62 -12.79 -0.94 -13.70
CA ILE A 62 -12.88 -2.37 -13.38
C ILE A 62 -13.85 -2.52 -12.20
N THR A 63 -14.80 -3.45 -12.31
CA THR A 63 -15.67 -3.82 -11.19
C THR A 63 -15.07 -4.99 -10.42
N ARG A 64 -15.32 -5.03 -9.10
CA ARG A 64 -14.80 -6.10 -8.23
C ARG A 64 -15.27 -7.48 -8.70
N ASN A 65 -16.48 -7.56 -9.25
CA ASN A 65 -17.13 -8.79 -9.70
C ASN A 65 -16.89 -9.12 -11.20
N SER A 66 -16.02 -8.40 -11.89
CA SER A 66 -15.62 -8.72 -13.27
C SER A 66 -14.50 -9.77 -13.31
N GLU A 67 -14.34 -10.47 -14.44
CA GLU A 67 -13.22 -11.41 -14.66
C GLU A 67 -11.85 -10.76 -14.39
N LEU A 68 -11.63 -9.55 -14.92
CA LEU A 68 -10.43 -8.77 -14.65
C LEU A 68 -10.26 -8.42 -13.17
N GLY A 69 -11.37 -8.12 -12.48
CA GLY A 69 -11.37 -7.90 -11.03
C GLY A 69 -10.89 -9.12 -10.26
N PHE A 70 -11.42 -10.31 -10.56
CA PHE A 70 -10.99 -11.57 -9.94
C PHE A 70 -9.51 -11.86 -10.18
N GLU A 71 -9.03 -11.68 -11.42
CA GLU A 71 -7.62 -11.86 -11.74
C GLU A 71 -6.73 -10.88 -10.98
N CYS A 72 -7.12 -9.61 -10.88
CA CYS A 72 -6.40 -8.62 -10.08
C CYS A 72 -6.29 -9.04 -8.60
N PHE A 73 -7.38 -9.47 -7.96
CA PHE A 73 -7.31 -9.94 -6.56
C PHE A 73 -6.41 -11.14 -6.39
N ARG A 74 -6.47 -12.10 -7.33
CA ARG A 74 -5.62 -13.29 -7.27
C ARG A 74 -4.13 -12.95 -7.36
N TRP A 75 -3.76 -12.02 -8.24
CA TRP A 75 -2.37 -11.52 -8.31
C TRP A 75 -1.96 -10.79 -7.04
N GLN A 76 -2.85 -9.99 -6.45
CA GLN A 76 -2.56 -9.32 -5.19
C GLN A 76 -2.34 -10.30 -4.02
N GLU A 77 -3.12 -11.38 -3.97
CA GLU A 77 -2.93 -12.47 -2.98
C GLU A 77 -1.59 -13.18 -3.16
N ILE A 78 -1.20 -13.47 -4.42
CA ILE A 78 0.11 -14.07 -4.74
C ILE A 78 1.25 -13.14 -4.32
N ASP A 79 1.18 -11.85 -4.60
CA ASP A 79 2.19 -10.87 -4.18
C ASP A 79 2.32 -10.80 -2.65
N MET A 80 1.19 -10.87 -1.94
CA MET A 80 1.16 -10.93 -0.47
C MET A 80 1.80 -12.23 0.03
N GLU A 81 1.52 -13.37 -0.60
CA GLU A 81 2.11 -14.66 -0.26
C GLU A 81 3.62 -14.67 -0.48
N ILE A 82 4.08 -14.27 -1.67
CA ILE A 82 5.50 -14.21 -2.04
C ILE A 82 6.27 -13.34 -1.05
N ALA A 83 5.71 -12.20 -0.62
CA ALA A 83 6.36 -11.35 0.37
C ALA A 83 6.63 -12.06 1.71
N THR A 84 5.90 -13.13 2.04
CA THR A 84 6.12 -13.92 3.26
C THR A 84 7.21 -14.99 3.15
N TYR A 85 7.77 -15.21 1.95
CA TYR A 85 8.71 -16.30 1.72
C TYR A 85 9.98 -16.14 2.58
N PRO A 86 10.52 -17.25 3.15
CA PRO A 86 11.64 -17.18 4.09
C PRO A 86 12.90 -16.48 3.56
N GLU A 87 13.20 -16.61 2.27
CA GLU A 87 14.33 -15.94 1.63
C GLU A 87 14.25 -14.41 1.67
N PHE A 88 13.05 -13.86 1.88
CA PHE A 88 12.77 -12.44 2.03
C PHE A 88 12.61 -12.00 3.48
N GLN A 89 12.86 -12.86 4.47
CA GLN A 89 12.75 -12.54 5.90
C GLN A 89 14.11 -12.71 6.59
N ARG A 90 15.10 -11.93 6.15
CA ARG A 90 16.48 -11.99 6.66
C ARG A 90 16.74 -10.88 7.67
N ASP A 91 17.77 -11.05 8.49
CA ASP A 91 18.19 -10.05 9.49
C ASP A 91 18.64 -8.72 8.86
N ASP A 92 19.13 -8.74 7.61
CA ASP A 92 19.62 -7.56 6.88
C ASP A 92 18.67 -7.06 5.79
N PHE A 93 17.56 -7.78 5.53
CA PHE A 93 16.66 -7.49 4.42
C PHE A 93 15.31 -8.16 4.64
N VAL A 94 14.23 -7.36 4.56
CA VAL A 94 12.87 -7.86 4.66
C VAL A 94 11.97 -7.30 3.55
N VAL A 95 11.09 -8.16 3.02
CA VAL A 95 9.97 -7.72 2.17
C VAL A 95 8.70 -7.71 3.02
N VAL A 96 7.93 -6.63 2.93
CA VAL A 96 6.65 -6.51 3.63
C VAL A 96 5.63 -5.92 2.65
N ALA A 97 4.66 -6.73 2.24
CA ALA A 97 3.58 -6.26 1.39
C ALA A 97 2.66 -5.27 2.14
N GLN A 98 2.17 -4.26 1.42
CA GLN A 98 1.37 -3.16 1.97
C GLN A 98 -0.03 -3.20 1.34
N PRO A 99 -1.03 -3.79 2.02
CA PRO A 99 -2.34 -4.04 1.41
C PRO A 99 -3.26 -2.81 1.35
N VAL A 100 -2.73 -1.60 1.59
CA VAL A 100 -3.48 -0.34 1.81
C VAL A 100 -4.45 0.01 0.68
N LEU A 101 -4.25 -0.52 -0.53
CA LEU A 101 -5.12 -0.32 -1.69
C LEU A 101 -5.91 -1.56 -2.14
N MET A 102 -5.87 -2.68 -1.41
CA MET A 102 -6.60 -3.90 -1.79
C MET A 102 -8.12 -3.69 -1.79
N ASP A 103 -8.63 -2.82 -0.92
CA ASP A 103 -10.04 -2.44 -0.85
C ASP A 103 -10.23 -0.93 -1.08
N LEU A 104 -9.49 -0.39 -2.05
CA LEU A 104 -9.67 0.99 -2.48
C LEU A 104 -11.00 1.18 -3.21
N THR A 105 -11.79 2.13 -2.74
CA THR A 105 -12.94 2.69 -3.47
C THR A 105 -12.77 4.19 -3.62
N ILE A 106 -13.15 4.74 -4.77
CA ILE A 106 -13.09 6.19 -4.98
C ILE A 106 -14.21 6.87 -4.18
N PRO A 107 -13.89 7.91 -3.37
CA PRO A 107 -14.89 8.61 -2.58
C PRO A 107 -15.97 9.25 -3.42
N LEU A 108 -17.10 9.53 -2.77
CA LEU A 108 -18.21 10.24 -3.36
C LEU A 108 -18.19 11.71 -2.95
N LYS A 109 -18.69 12.56 -3.85
CA LYS A 109 -19.08 13.93 -3.54
C LYS A 109 -20.38 13.92 -2.72
N SER A 110 -20.71 15.05 -2.13
CA SER A 110 -21.95 15.26 -1.36
C SER A 110 -23.24 14.96 -2.15
N ASN A 111 -23.18 14.98 -3.48
CA ASN A 111 -24.29 14.64 -4.35
C ASN A 111 -24.36 13.14 -4.71
N GLY A 112 -23.58 12.28 -4.03
CA GLY A 112 -23.56 10.83 -4.24
C GLY A 112 -22.75 10.35 -5.45
N LYS A 113 -22.20 11.26 -6.27
CA LYS A 113 -21.40 10.91 -7.45
C LYS A 113 -19.95 10.66 -7.11
N VAL A 114 -19.28 9.81 -7.88
CA VAL A 114 -17.84 9.56 -7.75
C VAL A 114 -17.06 10.86 -7.88
N ASP A 115 -16.13 11.10 -6.95
CA ASP A 115 -15.23 12.24 -7.01
C ASP A 115 -14.04 11.95 -7.94
N LEU A 116 -14.24 12.23 -9.23
CA LEU A 116 -13.21 12.04 -10.26
C LEU A 116 -11.93 12.89 -10.03
N THR A 117 -11.91 13.83 -9.09
CA THR A 117 -10.67 14.57 -8.75
C THR A 117 -9.59 13.68 -8.12
N TYR A 118 -9.95 12.46 -7.69
CA TYR A 118 -8.99 11.44 -7.25
C TYR A 118 -8.33 10.68 -8.43
N LEU A 119 -8.77 10.91 -9.67
CA LEU A 119 -8.21 10.31 -10.89
C LEU A 119 -7.57 11.39 -11.77
N SER A 120 -6.63 10.94 -12.60
CA SER A 120 -5.97 11.76 -13.61
C SER A 120 -6.93 12.07 -14.77
N ALA A 121 -6.48 12.90 -15.73
CA ALA A 121 -7.30 13.30 -16.88
C ALA A 121 -7.75 12.12 -17.76
N ASP A 122 -7.05 10.98 -17.71
CA ASP A 122 -7.42 9.74 -18.41
C ASP A 122 -8.42 8.85 -17.66
N CYS A 123 -8.82 9.24 -16.44
CA CYS A 123 -9.68 8.47 -15.54
C CYS A 123 -9.16 7.06 -15.19
N PHE A 124 -7.88 6.79 -15.40
CA PHE A 124 -7.25 5.51 -15.13
C PHE A 124 -6.15 5.65 -14.07
N HIS A 125 -5.20 6.56 -14.29
CA HIS A 125 -4.17 6.82 -13.30
C HIS A 125 -4.75 7.57 -12.10
N ILE A 126 -4.21 7.31 -10.92
CA ILE A 126 -4.56 8.05 -9.70
C ILE A 126 -3.97 9.47 -9.78
N SER A 127 -4.74 10.48 -9.36
CA SER A 127 -4.29 11.88 -9.40
C SER A 127 -3.25 12.17 -8.32
N GLN A 128 -2.65 13.36 -8.36
CA GLN A 128 -1.79 13.83 -7.26
C GLN A 128 -2.52 13.81 -5.90
N LYS A 129 -3.84 14.11 -5.90
CA LYS A 129 -4.69 14.08 -4.69
C LYS A 129 -4.73 12.69 -4.08
N LEU A 130 -5.01 11.65 -4.88
CA LEU A 130 -5.06 10.28 -4.40
C LEU A 130 -3.68 9.73 -4.04
N ASN A 131 -2.63 10.12 -4.77
CA ASN A 131 -1.24 9.78 -4.39
C ASN A 131 -0.85 10.35 -3.01
N ALA A 132 -1.16 11.62 -2.72
CA ALA A 132 -0.88 12.23 -1.43
C ALA A 132 -1.66 11.55 -0.29
N TRP A 133 -2.90 11.16 -0.59
CA TRP A 133 -3.74 10.42 0.36
C TRP A 133 -3.15 9.05 0.67
N TYR A 134 -2.82 8.31 -0.39
CA TYR A 134 -2.20 7.01 -0.30
C TYR A 134 -0.89 7.03 0.48
N ALA A 135 0.00 7.98 0.19
CA ALA A 135 1.28 8.11 0.87
C ALA A 135 1.14 8.27 2.40
N SER A 136 0.09 8.98 2.84
CA SER A 136 -0.19 9.19 4.26
C SER A 136 -0.61 7.89 4.96
N PHE A 137 -1.51 7.10 4.34
CA PHE A 137 -1.93 5.81 4.88
C PHE A 137 -0.86 4.72 4.76
N LEU A 138 -0.08 4.75 3.68
CA LEU A 138 1.08 3.89 3.55
C LEU A 138 2.04 4.12 4.73
N TRP A 139 2.33 5.38 5.04
CA TRP A 139 3.18 5.73 6.19
C TRP A 139 2.65 5.18 7.51
N GLU A 140 1.35 5.34 7.79
CA GLU A 140 0.70 4.76 8.98
C GLU A 140 0.78 3.22 8.99
N SER A 141 0.48 2.59 7.86
CA SER A 141 0.49 1.13 7.69
C SER A 141 1.87 0.52 7.89
N LEU A 142 2.95 1.25 7.61
CA LEU A 142 4.32 0.79 7.89
C LEU A 142 4.56 0.52 9.39
N PHE A 143 3.79 1.14 10.30
CA PHE A 143 3.93 0.91 11.75
C PHE A 143 2.93 -0.13 12.31
N GLN A 144 1.92 -0.50 11.53
CA GLN A 144 0.92 -1.48 11.93
C GLN A 144 1.47 -2.92 11.83
N PRO A 145 1.21 -3.78 12.83
CA PRO A 145 1.65 -5.17 12.81
C PRO A 145 1.26 -5.87 11.51
N VAL A 146 2.14 -6.73 10.98
CA VAL A 146 1.76 -7.61 9.87
C VAL A 146 0.60 -8.51 10.31
N GLY A 147 -0.44 -8.60 9.47
CA GLY A 147 -1.73 -9.22 9.81
C GLY A 147 -2.80 -8.24 10.32
N ALA A 148 -2.40 -7.04 10.73
CA ALA A 148 -3.29 -5.96 11.17
C ALA A 148 -3.10 -4.66 10.36
N LYS A 149 -2.47 -4.76 9.18
CA LYS A 149 -2.28 -3.63 8.28
C LYS A 149 -3.61 -3.22 7.64
N MET A 150 -3.80 -1.93 7.47
CA MET A 150 -4.96 -1.38 6.76
C MET A 150 -5.02 -1.88 5.33
N THR A 151 -6.23 -2.20 4.88
CA THR A 151 -6.52 -2.67 3.51
C THR A 151 -7.22 -1.64 2.64
N LYS A 152 -7.68 -0.52 3.24
CA LYS A 152 -8.38 0.57 2.57
C LYS A 152 -8.03 1.93 3.16
N LEU A 153 -8.23 2.96 2.34
CA LEU A 153 -8.21 4.34 2.80
C LEU A 153 -9.49 4.63 3.61
N THR A 154 -9.41 5.47 4.64
CA THR A 154 -10.64 5.91 5.34
C THR A 154 -11.34 7.00 4.54
N ASP A 155 -12.63 7.24 4.78
CA ASP A 155 -13.41 8.26 4.06
C ASP A 155 -12.93 9.70 4.36
N ASN A 156 -12.15 9.87 5.42
CA ASN A 156 -11.61 11.16 5.80
C ASN A 156 -10.30 11.42 5.06
N PRO A 157 -10.12 12.61 4.44
CA PRO A 157 -8.81 13.01 3.94
C PRO A 157 -7.78 12.88 5.06
N PRO A 158 -6.52 12.53 4.74
CA PRO A 158 -5.56 12.24 5.77
C PRO A 158 -5.39 13.50 6.60
N SER A 159 -5.48 13.36 7.93
CA SER A 159 -5.22 14.51 8.79
C SER A 159 -3.81 15.02 8.53
N GLU A 160 -3.57 16.33 8.64
CA GLU A 160 -2.21 16.89 8.55
C GLU A 160 -1.25 16.31 9.62
N LYS A 161 -1.76 15.51 10.57
CA LYS A 161 -0.99 14.81 11.59
C LYS A 161 -0.46 13.48 11.04
N PHE A 162 0.84 13.47 10.74
CA PHE A 162 1.58 12.25 10.47
C PHE A 162 1.76 11.41 11.74
N TYR A 163 1.58 10.10 11.61
CA TYR A 163 1.91 9.16 12.67
C TYR A 163 3.42 9.14 12.92
N CYS A 164 3.81 9.31 14.19
CA CYS A 164 5.18 9.09 14.63
C CYS A 164 5.28 7.70 15.31
N PRO A 165 6.46 7.05 15.23
CA PRO A 165 6.74 5.87 16.04
C PRO A 165 6.57 6.16 17.54
N THR A 166 6.16 5.14 18.30
CA THR A 166 6.05 5.24 19.76
C THR A 166 7.26 4.59 20.43
N GLU A 167 7.50 4.88 21.71
CA GLU A 167 8.56 4.20 22.47
C GLU A 167 8.34 2.69 22.56
N LYS A 168 7.08 2.23 22.52
CA LYS A 168 6.74 0.79 22.49
C LYS A 168 6.95 0.14 21.12
N ARG A 169 6.77 0.88 20.03
CA ARG A 169 6.94 0.42 18.64
C ARG A 169 7.75 1.46 17.85
N PRO A 170 9.07 1.53 18.05
CA PRO A 170 9.90 2.56 17.44
C PRO A 170 10.31 2.22 16.00
N TYR A 171 10.06 1.01 15.52
CA TYR A 171 10.49 0.52 14.21
C TYR A 171 9.30 0.26 13.27
N LEU A 172 9.60 0.21 11.96
CA LEU A 172 8.64 -0.29 10.98
C LEU A 172 8.27 -1.75 11.30
N ALA A 173 7.02 -2.09 11.08
CA ALA A 173 6.48 -3.41 11.36
C ALA A 173 6.87 -4.41 10.26
N THR A 174 7.47 -5.51 10.70
CA THR A 174 7.94 -6.65 9.90
C THR A 174 7.35 -7.93 10.45
N MET A 175 7.48 -9.05 9.73
CA MET A 175 7.04 -10.35 10.24
C MET A 175 7.74 -10.73 11.55
N LEU A 176 9.01 -10.32 11.69
CA LEU A 176 9.85 -10.65 12.85
C LEU A 176 9.49 -9.86 14.12
N ASN A 177 8.94 -8.65 13.98
CA ASN A 177 8.61 -7.79 15.13
C ASN A 177 7.09 -7.56 15.34
N SER A 178 6.24 -8.21 14.54
CA SER A 178 4.77 -8.10 14.65
C SER A 178 4.12 -9.19 15.49
N ARG A 179 4.83 -10.29 15.80
CA ARG A 179 4.30 -11.47 16.52
C ARG A 179 4.44 -11.38 18.05
N LYS A 180 4.54 -10.18 18.61
CA LYS A 180 4.69 -9.93 20.06
C LYS A 180 3.56 -9.07 20.60
#